data_AF-A9BBB9-F1
#
_entry.id   AF-A9BBB9-F1
#
_cell.length_a   1.000
_cell.length_b   1.000
_cell.length_c   1.000
_cell.angle_alpha   90.00
_cell.angle_beta   90.00
_cell.angle_gamma   90.00
#
_symmetry.space_group_name_H-M   'P 1'
#
loop_
_entity.id
_entity.type
_entity.pdbx_description
1 polymer ?
#
loop_
_entity_poly.entity_id
_entity_poly.type
_entity_poly.pdbx_seq_one_letter_code
_entity_poly.pdbx_strand_id
1 'polypeptide(L)' 'MRFFITRHDGKEDEVTIQEFANYDDAYDLLEDVYGDICCSDADYDDRPYYEINERES' A
#
# COMPACT_ATOMS: atom_id res chain seq x y z
N MET A 1 2.56 -0.14 -18.73
CA MET A 1 1.93 0.21 -17.44
C MET A 1 2.85 -0.19 -16.31
N ARG A 2 2.98 0.68 -15.31
CA ARG A 2 3.58 0.36 -14.01
C ARG A 2 2.57 0.69 -12.93
N PHE A 3 2.63 -0.04 -11.83
CA PHE A 3 1.77 0.18 -10.67
C PHE A 3 2.64 0.69 -9.52
N PHE A 4 2.09 1.57 -8.70
CA PHE A 4 2.78 2.14 -7.55
C PHE A 4 1.77 2.39 -6.46
N ILE A 5 2.23 2.39 -5.22
CA ILE A 5 1.36 2.55 -4.05
C ILE A 5 1.54 3.97 -3.53
N THR A 6 0.43 4.59 -3.13
CA THR A 6 0.44 5.92 -2.50
C THR A 6 -0.29 5.89 -1.19
N ARG A 7 0.13 6.73 -0.24
CA ARG A 7 -0.61 6.94 1.01
C ARG A 7 -1.51 8.14 0.91
N HIS A 8 -2.69 8.05 1.49
CA HIS A 8 -3.64 9.16 1.53
C HIS A 8 -3.14 10.35 2.38
N ASP A 9 -2.21 10.13 3.31
CA ASP A 9 -1.57 11.20 4.07
C ASP A 9 -0.43 11.90 3.31
N GLY A 10 -0.14 11.46 2.08
CA GLY A 10 0.89 12.02 1.21
C GLY A 10 2.32 11.78 1.70
N LYS A 11 2.52 10.93 2.71
CA LYS A 11 3.86 10.55 3.17
C LYS A 11 4.41 9.42 2.32
N GLU A 12 5.74 9.37 2.25
CA GLU A 12 6.46 8.28 1.62
C GLU A 12 7.05 7.33 2.67
N ASP A 13 7.00 6.03 2.40
CA ASP A 13 7.57 4.97 3.23
C ASP A 13 8.05 3.79 2.37
N GLU A 14 8.40 2.68 3.03
CA GLU A 14 8.88 1.46 2.38
C GLU A 14 7.87 0.80 1.42
N VAL A 15 6.58 1.13 1.52
CA VAL A 15 5.53 0.66 0.62
C VAL A 15 5.41 1.59 -0.58
N THR A 16 5.34 2.90 -0.36
CA THR A 16 5.08 3.87 -1.44
C THR A 16 6.27 4.09 -2.38
N ILE A 17 7.49 3.74 -1.97
CA ILE A 17 8.68 3.86 -2.83
C ILE A 17 8.80 2.70 -3.84
N GLN A 18 7.94 1.69 -3.76
CA GLN A 18 7.98 0.52 -4.63
C GLN A 18 7.20 0.75 -5.92
N GLU A 19 7.74 0.24 -7.03
CA GLU A 19 7.07 0.18 -8.33
C GLU A 19 6.95 -1.27 -8.77
N PHE A 20 5.79 -1.62 -9.32
CA PHE A 20 5.42 -2.96 -9.72
C PHE A 20 5.12 -3.02 -11.22
N ALA A 21 5.38 -4.18 -11.82
CA ALA A 21 5.09 -4.43 -13.22
C ALA A 21 3.62 -4.81 -13.47
N ASN A 22 2.93 -5.30 -12.44
CA ASN A 22 1.52 -5.71 -12.48
C ASN A 22 0.81 -5.31 -11.18
N TYR A 23 -0.53 -5.37 -11.21
CA TYR A 23 -1.38 -5.00 -10.07
C TYR A 23 -1.31 -6.04 -8.95
N ASP A 24 -1.20 -7.33 -9.29
CA ASP A 24 -1.20 -8.43 -8.32
C ASP A 24 -0.02 -8.31 -7.34
N ASP A 25 1.19 -8.01 -7.83
CA ASP A 25 2.37 -7.80 -6.98
C ASP A 25 2.18 -6.63 -5.99
N ALA A 26 1.52 -5.55 -6.44
CA ALA A 26 1.20 -4.40 -5.58
C ALA A 26 0.13 -4.75 -4.53
N TYR A 27 -0.84 -5.59 -4.91
CA TYR A 27 -1.89 -6.06 -4.03
C TYR A 27 -1.35 -7.02 -2.96
N ASP A 28 -0.50 -7.97 -3.34
CA ASP A 28 0.13 -8.93 -2.43
C ASP A 28 0.94 -8.20 -1.33
N LEU A 29 1.65 -7.12 -1.69
CA LEU A 29 2.35 -6.30 -0.69
C LEU A 29 1.38 -5.63 0.29
N LEU A 30 0.28 -5.07 -0.19
CA LEU A 30 -0.71 -4.46 0.71
C LEU A 30 -1.39 -5.50 1.60
N GLU A 31 -1.67 -6.70 1.10
CA GLU A 31 -2.19 -7.79 1.90
C GLU A 31 -1.25 -8.16 3.04
N ASP A 32 0.06 -8.21 2.79
CA ASP A 32 1.08 -8.45 3.82
C ASP A 32 1.12 -7.31 4.86
N VAL A 33 1.15 -6.06 4.39
CA VAL A 33 1.13 -4.86 5.26
C VAL A 33 -0.11 -4.81 6.15
N TYR A 34 -1.29 -5.15 5.61
CA TYR A 34 -2.52 -5.18 6.39
C TYR A 34 -2.65 -6.46 7.24
N GLY A 35 -2.03 -7.56 6.82
CA GLY A 35 -2.03 -8.85 7.49
C GLY A 35 -1.13 -8.92 8.73
N ASP A 36 -0.03 -8.17 8.75
CA ASP A 36 0.88 -8.08 9.90
C ASP A 36 0.25 -7.30 11.09
N ILE A 37 -0.84 -6.56 10.85
CA ILE A 37 -1.52 -5.76 11.87
C ILE A 37 -2.48 -6.63 12.68
N CYS A 38 -1.97 -7.13 13.81
CA CYS A 38 -2.69 -8.05 14.69
C CYS A 38 -3.83 -7.38 15.49
N CYS A 39 -5.08 -7.67 15.10
CA CYS A 39 -6.28 -7.94 15.93
C CYS A 39 -6.58 -7.12 17.20
N SER A 40 -6.13 -5.87 17.28
CA SER A 40 -6.57 -4.90 18.28
C SER A 40 -7.43 -3.87 17.55
N ASP A 41 -8.74 -3.88 17.80
CA ASP A 41 -9.75 -2.98 17.20
C ASP A 41 -9.40 -1.49 17.42
N ALA A 42 -8.50 -1.20 18.38
CA ALA A 42 -8.01 0.13 18.71
C ALA A 42 -7.01 0.71 17.70
N ASP A 43 -6.34 -0.14 16.91
CA ASP A 43 -5.33 0.32 15.93
C ASP A 43 -5.96 0.59 14.57
N TYR A 44 -7.28 0.44 14.40
CA TYR A 44 -7.93 0.58 13.11
C TYR A 44 -8.01 2.03 12.61
N ASP A 45 -8.12 2.99 13.54
CA ASP A 45 -8.37 4.42 13.27
C ASP A 45 -7.10 5.20 12.87
N ASP A 46 -5.93 4.80 13.39
CA ASP A 46 -4.63 5.46 13.13
C ASP A 46 -3.85 4.87 11.94
N ARG A 47 -4.45 3.93 11.18
CA ARG A 47 -3.73 3.25 10.10
C ARG A 47 -3.57 4.12 8.86
N PRO A 48 -2.37 4.10 8.25
CA PRO A 48 -2.19 4.69 6.93
C PRO A 48 -3.06 3.94 5.91
N TYR A 49 -3.83 4.71 5.14
CA TYR A 49 -4.60 4.20 4.02
C TYR A 49 -3.75 4.27 2.76
N TYR A 50 -3.57 3.12 2.11
CA TYR A 50 -2.81 2.97 0.88
C TYR A 50 -3.74 2.79 -0.32
N GLU A 51 -3.32 3.30 -1.48
CA GLU A 51 -4.02 3.17 -2.75
C GLU A 51 -3.04 2.76 -3.85
N ILE A 52 -3.41 1.75 -4.63
CA ILE A 52 -2.66 1.31 -5.81
C ILE A 52 -3.07 2.19 -6.99
N ASN A 53 -2.09 2.87 -7.56
CA ASN A 53 -2.24 3.72 -8.73
C ASN A 53 -1.48 3.12 -9.91
N GLU A 54 -1.96 3.40 -11.12
CA GLU A 54 -1.31 3.01 -12.37
C GLU A 54 -0.68 4.22 -13.07
N ARG A 55 0.49 4.00 -13.66
CA ARG A 55 1.16 4.96 -14.54
C ARG A 55 1.39 4.36 -15.91
N GLU A 56 0.79 4.99 -16.91
CA GLU A 56 1.20 4.84 -18.30
C GLU A 56 2.57 5.53 -18.43
N SER A 57 3.61 4.76 -18.77
CA SER A 57 4.98 5.26 -18.89
C SER A 57 5.32 5.64 -20.31
#